data_AF-A0A7C5WMN7-F1
#
_entry.id   AF-A0A7C5WMN7-F1
#
_cell.length_a   1.000
_cell.length_b   1.000
_cell.length_c   1.000
_cell.angle_alpha   90.00
_cell.angle_beta   90.00
_cell.angle_gamma   90.00
#
_symmetry.space_group_name_H-M   'P 1'
#
loop_
_entity.id
_entity.type
_entity.pdbx_description
1 polymer ?
#
loop_
_entity_poly.entity_id
_entity_poly.type
_entity_poly.pdbx_seq_one_letter_code
_entity_poly.pdbx_strand_id
1 'polypeptide(L)'
;MTTTLCEEPIRAIAARIKADPLNPDVIAPLFTLCTQPSSARSALSLLAQWSTHPNLPNELRGMIAYCIAACIRHDAGHFNPARFGVNPDLFDGAAIDTGLSHHLLHAVQNVDLLRRLEAGIPLRDAPKFIVAVQKSGSSLLADCVAGIVKMDRGYALEAPCSYRAHPRWWPLGKGHDWDLRADIGAEPEFLAFPGAIYKGHIPPSQKNLRILEIYRTSRYLICLRDPRDQAVADFCQSLRRCRNAGELVDEPTAEETRRRLDAFIKGGTVFEALHFVGKWLAERDPTRSLVVTYENLISEPIATLRNIAELYEIELPDSSLQQVWEFVSPTTDRRRGADRTAEDRRIYPLGWTGEIGIHKKYFDDTNAETFEKVFAGFDAAGPWGGEIRALYPDL
;
A
#
# COMPACT_ATOMS: atom_id res chain seq x y z
N MET A 1 49.60 14.52 13.10
CA MET A 1 48.62 14.25 12.04
C MET A 1 48.66 12.75 11.74
N THR A 2 47.78 11.98 12.36
CA THR A 2 47.62 10.55 12.10
C THR A 2 46.68 10.39 10.91
N THR A 3 47.22 10.23 9.71
CA THR A 3 46.47 9.62 8.60
C THR A 3 46.08 8.22 9.06
N THR A 4 44.79 8.03 9.33
CA THR A 4 44.24 6.73 9.71
C THR A 4 44.56 5.73 8.60
N LEU A 5 45.27 4.65 8.94
CA LEU A 5 45.72 3.57 8.05
C LEU A 5 44.61 2.95 7.16
N CYS A 6 43.34 3.26 7.42
CA CYS A 6 42.19 2.79 6.65
C CYS A 6 41.89 3.59 5.37
N GLU A 7 42.52 4.75 5.12
CA GLU A 7 42.21 5.56 3.92
C GLU A 7 43.04 5.24 2.68
N GLU A 8 44.19 4.59 2.83
CA GLU A 8 45.12 4.34 1.72
C GLU A 8 44.50 3.46 0.61
N PRO A 9 43.76 2.37 0.92
CA PRO A 9 43.07 1.57 -0.10
C PRO A 9 41.99 2.35 -0.85
N ILE A 10 41.25 3.24 -0.17
CA ILE A 10 40.20 4.06 -0.78
C ILE A 10 40.80 5.10 -1.72
N ARG A 11 41.91 5.74 -1.31
CA ARG A 11 42.63 6.70 -2.15
C ARG A 11 43.20 6.04 -3.40
N ALA A 12 43.72 4.81 -3.28
CA ALA A 12 44.20 4.04 -4.43
C ALA A 12 43.06 3.73 -5.42
N ILE A 13 41.88 3.35 -4.94
CA ILE A 13 40.72 3.11 -5.80
C ILE A 13 40.19 4.42 -6.40
N ALA A 14 40.12 5.51 -5.64
CA ALA A 14 39.72 6.83 -6.14
C ALA A 14 40.65 7.30 -7.28
N ALA A 15 41.96 7.07 -7.15
CA ALA A 15 42.93 7.37 -8.19
C ALA A 15 42.69 6.55 -9.47
N ARG A 16 42.33 5.25 -9.33
CA ARG A 16 41.97 4.39 -10.46
C ARG A 16 40.67 4.84 -11.15
N ILE A 17 39.63 5.18 -10.38
CA ILE A 17 38.37 5.73 -10.92
C ILE A 17 38.63 7.06 -11.63
N LYS A 18 39.52 7.91 -11.11
CA LYS A 18 39.87 9.18 -11.76
C LYS A 18 40.65 8.97 -13.06
N ALA A 19 41.54 7.98 -13.11
CA ALA A 19 42.33 7.66 -14.29
C ALA A 19 41.49 6.99 -15.39
N ASP A 20 40.57 6.12 -14.99
CA ASP A 20 39.62 5.44 -15.89
C ASP A 20 38.27 5.26 -15.17
N PRO A 21 37.32 6.20 -15.37
CA PRO A 21 36.00 6.13 -14.76
C PRO A 21 35.16 4.94 -15.22
N LEU A 22 35.57 4.25 -16.28
CA LEU A 22 34.85 3.12 -16.87
C LEU A 22 35.41 1.77 -16.44
N ASN A 23 36.47 1.75 -15.63
CA ASN A 23 37.15 0.53 -15.20
C ASN A 23 36.25 -0.31 -14.27
N PRO A 24 35.75 -1.48 -14.69
CA PRO A 24 34.90 -2.31 -13.84
C PRO A 24 35.69 -3.02 -12.72
N ASP A 25 37.02 -3.17 -12.86
CA ASP A 25 37.87 -3.91 -11.91
C ASP A 25 38.01 -3.20 -10.56
N VAL A 26 37.56 -1.95 -10.45
CA VAL A 26 37.52 -1.24 -9.17
C VAL A 26 36.30 -1.61 -8.32
N ILE A 27 35.26 -2.27 -8.89
CA ILE A 27 34.02 -2.61 -8.17
C ILE A 27 34.27 -3.62 -7.05
N ALA A 28 34.94 -4.74 -7.33
CA ALA A 28 35.16 -5.79 -6.34
C ALA A 28 36.02 -5.31 -5.14
N PRO A 29 37.15 -4.59 -5.34
CA PRO A 29 37.89 -3.97 -4.24
C PRO A 29 37.06 -2.97 -3.43
N LEU A 30 36.25 -2.15 -4.09
CA LEU A 30 35.41 -1.14 -3.46
C LEU A 30 34.28 -1.78 -2.64
N PHE A 31 33.70 -2.88 -3.12
CA PHE A 31 32.73 -3.70 -2.39
C PHE A 31 33.35 -4.28 -1.12
N THR A 32 34.55 -4.85 -1.20
CA THR A 32 35.28 -5.38 -0.04
C THR A 32 35.58 -4.30 1.01
N LEU A 33 35.89 -3.06 0.58
CA LEU A 33 36.08 -1.94 1.52
C LEU A 33 34.77 -1.47 2.13
N CYS A 34 33.67 -1.58 1.40
CA CYS A 34 32.33 -1.27 1.89
C CYS A 34 31.84 -2.20 3.01
N THR A 35 32.37 -3.43 3.07
CA THR A 35 32.10 -4.38 4.16
C THR A 35 33.04 -4.23 5.35
N GLN A 36 33.95 -3.24 5.34
CA GLN A 36 34.85 -2.95 6.46
C GLN A 36 34.34 -1.72 7.24
N PRO A 37 33.98 -1.85 8.53
CA PRO A 37 33.41 -0.74 9.30
C PRO A 37 34.27 0.54 9.32
N SER A 38 35.60 0.40 9.30
CA SER A 38 36.54 1.53 9.33
C SER A 38 36.65 2.27 7.99
N SER A 39 36.10 1.71 6.92
CA SER A 39 36.27 2.17 5.53
C SER A 39 34.93 2.47 4.83
N ALA A 40 33.82 1.95 5.37
CA ALA A 40 32.48 2.01 4.78
C ALA A 40 32.02 3.42 4.41
N ARG A 41 32.17 4.40 5.31
CA ARG A 41 31.74 5.80 5.06
C ARG A 41 32.49 6.45 3.89
N SER A 42 33.80 6.25 3.83
CA SER A 42 34.64 6.82 2.77
C SER A 42 34.44 6.08 1.44
N ALA A 43 34.19 4.78 1.48
CA ALA A 43 33.84 3.98 0.30
C ALA A 43 32.45 4.38 -0.26
N LEU A 44 31.46 4.60 0.61
CA LEU A 44 30.13 5.12 0.24
C LEU A 44 30.20 6.50 -0.40
N SER A 45 31.00 7.41 0.16
CA SER A 45 31.21 8.74 -0.43
C SER A 45 31.82 8.65 -1.83
N LEU A 46 32.79 7.75 -2.03
CA LEU A 46 33.43 7.54 -3.34
C LEU A 46 32.47 6.92 -4.35
N LEU A 47 31.67 5.92 -3.95
CA LEU A 47 30.61 5.32 -4.76
C LEU A 47 29.57 6.35 -5.20
N ALA A 48 29.11 7.20 -4.28
CA ALA A 48 28.14 8.25 -4.58
C ALA A 48 28.70 9.25 -5.60
N GLN A 49 29.93 9.72 -5.41
CA GLN A 49 30.59 10.60 -6.39
C GLN A 49 30.74 9.92 -7.76
N TRP A 50 31.20 8.67 -7.77
CA TRP A 50 31.41 7.94 -9.02
C TRP A 50 30.08 7.73 -9.78
N SER A 51 28.99 7.42 -9.08
CA SER A 51 27.66 7.20 -9.69
C SER A 51 27.14 8.39 -10.52
N THR A 52 27.63 9.60 -10.25
CA THR A 52 27.25 10.83 -10.95
C THR A 52 28.04 11.08 -12.24
N HIS A 53 29.05 10.27 -12.55
CA HIS A 53 29.91 10.50 -13.71
C HIS A 53 29.12 10.36 -15.03
N PRO A 54 29.15 11.36 -15.93
CA PRO A 54 28.20 11.47 -17.04
C PRO A 54 28.32 10.32 -18.05
N ASN A 55 29.53 9.82 -18.29
CA ASN A 55 29.82 8.82 -19.32
C ASN A 55 29.74 7.36 -18.82
N LEU A 56 29.26 7.12 -17.60
CA LEU A 56 29.19 5.75 -17.08
C LEU A 56 28.16 4.90 -17.85
N PRO A 57 28.55 3.73 -18.39
CA PRO A 57 27.64 2.80 -19.03
C PRO A 57 26.63 2.24 -18.03
N ASN A 58 25.52 1.73 -18.56
CA ASN A 58 24.35 1.43 -17.75
C ASN A 58 24.59 0.32 -16.74
N GLU A 59 25.36 -0.68 -17.17
CA GLU A 59 25.80 -1.84 -16.41
C GLU A 59 26.62 -1.41 -15.19
N LEU A 60 27.58 -0.50 -15.39
CA LEU A 60 28.47 -0.04 -14.33
C LEU A 60 27.74 0.84 -13.30
N ARG A 61 26.76 1.65 -13.72
CA ARG A 61 25.87 2.37 -12.78
C ARG A 61 25.06 1.41 -11.92
N GLY A 62 24.57 0.31 -12.51
CA GLY A 62 23.87 -0.74 -11.76
C GLY A 62 24.76 -1.41 -10.71
N MET A 63 26.01 -1.71 -11.06
CA MET A 63 27.00 -2.28 -10.14
C MET A 63 27.36 -1.31 -9.00
N ILE A 64 27.53 -0.02 -9.29
CA ILE A 64 27.78 1.02 -8.28
C ILE A 64 26.59 1.15 -7.32
N ALA A 65 25.36 1.17 -7.84
CA ALA A 65 24.14 1.21 -7.03
C ALA A 65 24.01 -0.02 -6.12
N TYR A 66 24.34 -1.21 -6.64
CA TYR A 66 24.40 -2.44 -5.85
C TYR A 66 25.45 -2.37 -4.72
N CYS A 67 26.64 -1.84 -4.99
CA CYS A 67 27.66 -1.62 -3.97
C CYS A 67 27.16 -0.68 -2.87
N ILE A 68 26.59 0.49 -3.23
CA ILE A 68 26.03 1.45 -2.27
C ILE A 68 25.00 0.77 -1.37
N ALA A 69 24.11 -0.03 -1.97
CA ALA A 69 23.15 -0.82 -1.22
C ALA A 69 23.81 -1.79 -0.24
N ALA A 70 24.81 -2.55 -0.68
CA ALA A 70 25.50 -3.50 0.18
C ALA A 70 26.22 -2.83 1.37
N CYS A 71 26.86 -1.66 1.19
CA CYS A 71 27.49 -0.96 2.32
C CYS A 71 26.44 -0.45 3.32
N ILE A 72 25.30 0.06 2.84
CA ILE A 72 24.20 0.50 3.69
C ILE A 72 23.64 -0.70 4.50
N ARG A 73 23.49 -1.89 3.89
CA ARG A 73 23.11 -3.14 4.59
C ARG A 73 24.09 -3.52 5.70
N HIS A 74 25.40 -3.45 5.41
CA HIS A 74 26.42 -3.80 6.40
C HIS A 74 26.40 -2.87 7.62
N ASP A 75 26.21 -1.56 7.42
CA ASP A 75 26.11 -0.58 8.52
C ASP A 75 24.83 -0.75 9.35
N ALA A 76 23.71 -1.15 8.75
CA ALA A 76 22.49 -1.46 9.49
C ALA A 76 22.62 -2.72 10.36
N GLY A 77 23.45 -3.69 9.95
CA GLY A 77 23.81 -4.82 10.80
C GLY A 77 24.67 -4.45 12.02
N HIS A 78 25.19 -3.22 12.10
CA HIS A 78 25.93 -2.68 13.27
C HIS A 78 25.11 -1.64 14.05
N PHE A 79 23.81 -1.50 13.74
CA PHE A 79 22.91 -0.58 14.41
C PHE A 79 22.78 -0.94 15.89
N ASN A 80 23.10 0.00 16.79
CA ASN A 80 22.94 -0.15 18.24
C ASN A 80 21.60 0.48 18.67
N PRO A 81 20.55 -0.32 18.96
CA PRO A 81 19.21 0.18 19.27
C PRO A 81 19.16 1.07 20.52
N ALA A 82 20.09 0.87 21.46
CA ALA A 82 20.14 1.60 22.72
C ALA A 82 20.41 3.11 22.55
N ARG A 83 21.04 3.54 21.44
CA ARG A 83 21.31 4.96 21.17
C ARG A 83 20.08 5.76 20.74
N PHE A 84 18.99 5.09 20.36
CA PHE A 84 17.76 5.73 19.88
C PHE A 84 16.56 5.49 20.82
N GLY A 85 16.81 5.04 22.05
CA GLY A 85 15.75 4.82 23.05
C GLY A 85 14.84 3.63 22.74
N VAL A 86 15.29 2.71 21.87
CA VAL A 86 14.51 1.53 21.52
C VAL A 86 14.94 0.34 22.36
N ASN A 87 13.98 -0.32 23.01
CA ASN A 87 14.23 -1.47 23.87
C ASN A 87 14.85 -2.63 23.06
N PRO A 88 16.11 -3.02 23.30
CA PRO A 88 16.81 -4.05 22.53
C PRO A 88 16.14 -5.43 22.61
N ASP A 89 15.43 -5.71 23.71
CA ASP A 89 14.79 -7.00 23.97
C ASP A 89 13.51 -7.21 23.15
N LEU A 90 12.98 -6.13 22.55
CA LEU A 90 11.82 -6.15 21.65
C LEU A 90 12.22 -5.93 20.18
N PHE A 91 13.51 -5.83 19.89
CA PHE A 91 14.04 -5.37 18.60
C PHE A 91 14.67 -6.53 17.81
N ASP A 92 13.95 -7.04 16.82
CA ASP A 92 14.44 -8.09 15.93
C ASP A 92 15.36 -7.48 14.85
N GLY A 93 16.67 -7.75 14.96
CA GLY A 93 17.66 -7.32 13.95
C GLY A 93 17.32 -7.78 12.53
N ALA A 94 16.56 -8.89 12.37
CA ALA A 94 16.09 -9.34 11.07
C ALA A 94 15.08 -8.37 10.43
N ALA A 95 14.33 -7.60 11.22
CA ALA A 95 13.36 -6.62 10.71
C ALA A 95 14.06 -5.40 10.09
N ILE A 96 15.19 -4.97 10.65
CA ILE A 96 16.02 -3.88 10.08
C ILE A 96 16.70 -4.37 8.80
N ASP A 97 17.32 -5.55 8.82
CA ASP A 97 17.97 -6.12 7.64
C ASP A 97 16.97 -6.35 6.50
N THR A 98 15.75 -6.79 6.84
CA THR A 98 14.65 -6.92 5.87
C THR A 98 14.20 -5.56 5.35
N GLY A 99 13.93 -4.60 6.23
CA GLY A 99 13.48 -3.26 5.86
C GLY A 99 14.49 -2.51 5.01
N LEU A 100 15.76 -2.55 5.38
CA LEU A 100 16.83 -1.89 4.66
C LEU A 100 17.18 -2.59 3.34
N SER A 101 17.22 -3.93 3.33
CA SER A 101 17.37 -4.70 2.10
C SER A 101 16.25 -4.42 1.11
N HIS A 102 15.03 -4.25 1.63
CA HIS A 102 13.86 -3.85 0.87
C HIS A 102 13.99 -2.43 0.32
N HIS A 103 14.30 -1.43 1.15
CA HIS A 103 14.48 -0.04 0.69
C HIS A 103 15.55 0.12 -0.39
N LEU A 104 16.62 -0.67 -0.30
CA LEU A 104 17.71 -0.66 -1.27
C LEU A 104 17.40 -1.41 -2.57
N LEU A 105 16.69 -2.54 -2.48
CA LEU A 105 16.18 -3.23 -3.66
C LEU A 105 15.22 -2.30 -4.42
N HIS A 106 14.36 -1.59 -3.69
CA HIS A 106 13.50 -0.54 -4.27
C HIS A 106 14.30 0.59 -4.89
N ALA A 107 15.35 1.09 -4.25
CA ALA A 107 16.17 2.15 -4.84
C ALA A 107 16.77 1.74 -6.19
N VAL A 108 17.27 0.50 -6.31
CA VAL A 108 17.81 -0.05 -7.56
C VAL A 108 16.70 -0.29 -8.60
N GLN A 109 15.56 -0.85 -8.19
CA GLN A 109 14.39 -1.06 -9.06
C GLN A 109 13.80 0.26 -9.56
N ASN A 110 13.79 1.31 -8.73
CA ASN A 110 13.34 2.65 -9.10
C ASN A 110 14.25 3.25 -10.18
N VAL A 111 15.57 3.07 -10.09
CA VAL A 111 16.52 3.55 -11.11
C VAL A 111 16.36 2.77 -12.42
N ASP A 112 16.18 1.45 -12.37
CA ASP A 112 15.96 0.64 -13.58
C ASP A 112 14.60 0.96 -14.24
N LEU A 113 13.56 1.18 -13.45
CA LEU A 113 12.27 1.62 -13.95
C LEU A 113 12.33 3.01 -14.58
N LEU A 114 12.94 3.99 -13.90
CA LEU A 114 13.11 5.34 -14.45
C LEU A 114 13.81 5.27 -15.81
N ARG A 115 14.83 4.41 -15.95
CA ARG A 115 15.49 4.15 -17.23
C ARG A 115 14.59 3.53 -18.29
N ARG A 116 13.74 2.57 -17.92
CA ARG A 116 12.79 1.94 -18.86
C ARG A 116 11.72 2.93 -19.34
N LEU A 117 11.27 3.81 -18.45
CA LEU A 117 10.34 4.89 -18.78
C LEU A 117 11.02 5.96 -19.65
N GLU A 118 12.26 6.33 -19.34
CA GLU A 118 13.09 7.23 -20.15
C GLU A 118 13.44 6.63 -21.53
N ALA A 119 13.60 5.31 -21.62
CA ALA A 119 13.83 4.58 -22.87
C ALA A 119 12.57 4.47 -23.74
N GLY A 120 11.44 5.05 -23.30
CA GLY A 120 10.21 5.11 -24.08
C GLY A 120 9.56 3.76 -24.31
N ILE A 121 9.78 2.76 -23.43
CA ILE A 121 9.03 1.50 -23.50
C ILE A 121 7.56 1.86 -23.31
N PRO A 122 6.71 1.70 -24.34
CA PRO A 122 5.32 2.08 -24.22
C PRO A 122 4.64 1.12 -23.25
N LEU A 123 4.31 1.63 -22.06
CA LEU A 123 3.33 0.98 -21.21
C LEU A 123 2.03 0.95 -22.02
N ARG A 124 1.65 -0.23 -22.52
CA ARG A 124 0.46 -0.41 -23.36
C ARG A 124 -0.81 0.10 -22.68
N ASP A 125 -0.82 0.09 -21.35
CA ASP A 125 -1.85 0.66 -20.51
C ASP A 125 -1.21 1.29 -19.26
N ALA A 126 -1.61 2.52 -18.93
CA ALA A 126 -1.24 3.10 -17.65
C ALA A 126 -1.91 2.30 -16.51
N PRO A 127 -1.16 1.89 -15.47
CA PRO A 127 -1.74 1.15 -14.36
C PRO A 127 -2.81 1.94 -13.63
N LYS A 128 -3.83 1.24 -13.14
CA LYS A 128 -4.96 1.82 -12.40
C LYS A 128 -4.80 1.47 -10.94
N PHE A 129 -4.65 2.46 -10.06
CA PHE A 129 -4.44 2.20 -8.64
C PHE A 129 -5.72 2.39 -7.85
N ILE A 130 -6.00 1.49 -6.91
CA ILE A 130 -7.05 1.60 -5.91
C ILE A 130 -6.35 1.58 -4.55
N VAL A 131 -6.31 2.74 -3.90
CA VAL A 131 -5.84 2.88 -2.53
C VAL A 131 -7.05 2.89 -1.61
N ALA A 132 -6.99 2.13 -0.53
CA ALA A 132 -8.17 1.90 0.28
C ALA A 132 -7.81 1.73 1.73
N VAL A 133 -8.61 2.31 2.62
CA VAL A 133 -8.56 1.88 4.02
C VAL A 133 -9.08 0.43 4.11
N GLN A 134 -8.57 -0.37 5.05
CA GLN A 134 -9.07 -1.74 5.21
C GLN A 134 -10.59 -1.72 5.42
N LYS A 135 -11.30 -2.63 4.73
CA LYS A 135 -12.76 -2.81 4.86
C LYS A 135 -13.66 -1.66 4.40
N SER A 136 -13.14 -0.82 3.52
CA SER A 136 -13.89 0.21 2.80
C SER A 136 -14.73 -0.28 1.60
N GLY A 137 -14.70 -1.57 1.25
CA GLY A 137 -15.34 -2.07 0.04
C GLY A 137 -14.43 -2.09 -1.20
N SER A 138 -13.12 -1.93 -1.01
CA SER A 138 -12.12 -1.92 -2.11
C SER A 138 -12.13 -3.15 -3.02
N SER A 139 -12.55 -4.33 -2.52
CA SER A 139 -12.72 -5.52 -3.38
C SER A 139 -13.89 -5.37 -4.35
N LEU A 140 -15.02 -4.83 -3.90
CA LEU A 140 -16.17 -4.55 -4.76
C LEU A 140 -15.79 -3.49 -5.80
N LEU A 141 -15.12 -2.42 -5.37
CA LEU A 141 -14.63 -1.38 -6.28
C LEU A 141 -13.67 -1.93 -7.33
N ALA A 142 -12.73 -2.80 -6.94
CA ALA A 142 -11.81 -3.43 -7.87
C ALA A 142 -12.53 -4.29 -8.92
N ASP A 143 -13.55 -5.05 -8.51
CA ASP A 143 -14.36 -5.84 -9.44
C ASP A 143 -15.15 -4.91 -10.39
N CYS A 144 -15.65 -3.77 -9.91
CA CYS A 144 -16.30 -2.75 -10.74
C CYS A 144 -15.36 -2.16 -11.80
N VAL A 145 -14.16 -1.72 -11.41
CA VAL A 145 -13.15 -1.15 -12.34
C VAL A 145 -12.75 -2.20 -13.38
N ALA A 146 -12.58 -3.46 -12.96
CA ALA A 146 -12.27 -4.54 -13.89
C ALA A 146 -13.40 -4.77 -14.90
N GLY A 147 -14.66 -4.70 -14.47
CA GLY A 147 -15.82 -4.77 -15.35
C GLY A 147 -15.86 -3.64 -16.38
N ILE A 148 -15.63 -2.40 -15.95
CA ILE A 148 -15.55 -1.21 -16.83
C ILE A 148 -14.48 -1.44 -17.91
N VAL A 149 -13.24 -1.79 -17.52
CA VAL A 149 -12.16 -1.97 -18.48
C VAL A 149 -12.39 -3.15 -19.42
N LYS A 150 -13.03 -4.21 -18.95
CA LYS A 150 -13.38 -5.35 -19.82
C LYS A 150 -14.40 -4.94 -20.88
N MET A 151 -15.46 -4.25 -20.49
CA MET A 151 -16.50 -3.82 -21.42
C MET A 151 -15.97 -2.83 -22.46
N ASP A 152 -15.12 -1.89 -22.04
CA ASP A 152 -14.41 -0.96 -22.94
C ASP A 152 -13.62 -1.69 -24.04
N ARG A 153 -13.01 -2.83 -23.69
CA ARG A 153 -12.24 -3.67 -24.62
C ARG A 153 -13.07 -4.71 -25.37
N GLY A 154 -14.40 -4.68 -25.23
CA GLY A 154 -15.30 -5.65 -25.86
C GLY A 154 -15.20 -7.07 -25.29
N TYR A 155 -14.66 -7.24 -24.09
CA TYR A 155 -14.65 -8.54 -23.39
C TYR A 155 -15.98 -8.78 -22.67
N ALA A 156 -16.40 -10.05 -22.63
CA ALA A 156 -17.53 -10.46 -21.82
C ALA A 156 -17.23 -10.32 -20.31
N LEU A 157 -18.27 -9.99 -19.54
CA LEU A 157 -18.24 -10.07 -18.08
C LEU A 157 -18.29 -11.54 -17.65
N GLU A 158 -17.12 -12.13 -17.47
CA GLU A 158 -16.95 -13.47 -16.90
C GLU A 158 -16.51 -13.37 -15.43
N ALA A 159 -16.67 -14.45 -14.64
CA ALA A 159 -16.47 -14.58 -13.18
C ALA A 159 -15.46 -13.58 -12.53
N PRO A 160 -15.69 -13.14 -11.27
CA PRO A 160 -15.13 -11.90 -10.72
C PRO A 160 -13.65 -11.72 -10.98
N CYS A 161 -13.33 -10.60 -11.62
CA CYS A 161 -12.13 -10.37 -12.41
C CYS A 161 -11.05 -9.61 -11.66
N SER A 162 -11.15 -9.46 -10.33
CA SER A 162 -10.03 -8.94 -9.58
C SER A 162 -8.86 -9.91 -9.71
N TYR A 163 -7.79 -9.47 -10.37
CA TYR A 163 -6.48 -10.05 -10.19
C TYR A 163 -6.15 -9.94 -8.70
N ARG A 164 -6.48 -10.99 -7.94
CA ARG A 164 -6.06 -11.18 -6.55
C ARG A 164 -4.65 -11.75 -6.48
N ALA A 165 -3.84 -11.64 -7.53
CA ALA A 165 -2.44 -11.87 -7.29
C ALA A 165 -1.93 -10.63 -6.55
N HIS A 166 -1.90 -10.77 -5.23
CA HIS A 166 -0.61 -10.94 -4.58
C HIS A 166 0.34 -11.57 -5.60
N PRO A 167 1.17 -10.79 -6.31
CA PRO A 167 2.11 -11.36 -7.25
C PRO A 167 2.83 -12.52 -6.57
N ARG A 168 3.25 -13.58 -7.27
CA ARG A 168 3.77 -14.83 -6.64
C ARG A 168 4.86 -14.61 -5.58
N TRP A 169 5.51 -13.45 -5.59
CA TRP A 169 6.51 -13.00 -4.63
C TRP A 169 5.97 -12.25 -3.39
N TRP A 170 4.65 -12.13 -3.21
CA TRP A 170 4.00 -11.51 -2.05
C TRP A 170 3.71 -12.60 -1.00
N PRO A 171 4.62 -12.86 -0.05
CA PRO A 171 4.33 -13.79 1.03
C PRO A 171 3.14 -13.25 1.80
N LEU A 172 2.04 -14.01 1.78
CA LEU A 172 0.84 -13.74 2.57
C LEU A 172 1.27 -13.46 4.03
N GLY A 173 1.03 -12.24 4.50
CA GLY A 173 1.09 -11.93 5.94
C GLY A 173 2.41 -11.44 6.53
N LYS A 174 3.37 -10.89 5.76
CA LYS A 174 4.54 -10.21 6.35
C LYS A 174 4.59 -8.72 6.01
N GLY A 175 4.09 -7.89 6.92
CA GLY A 175 4.54 -6.52 7.24
C GLY A 175 4.57 -5.40 6.18
N HIS A 176 4.40 -5.68 4.89
CA HIS A 176 4.74 -4.75 3.81
C HIS A 176 3.56 -4.29 2.93
N ASP A 177 2.33 -4.40 3.42
CA ASP A 177 1.11 -3.88 2.76
C ASP A 177 1.12 -2.34 2.54
N TRP A 178 2.17 -1.64 3.01
CA TRP A 178 2.20 -0.19 3.14
C TRP A 178 2.97 0.56 2.03
N ASP A 179 3.69 -0.11 1.14
CA ASP A 179 4.50 0.57 0.13
C ASP A 179 4.20 0.09 -1.29
N LEU A 180 3.96 1.06 -2.18
CA LEU A 180 4.01 0.83 -3.62
C LEU A 180 5.45 0.45 -3.98
N ARG A 181 5.58 -0.50 -4.92
CA ARG A 181 6.85 -0.72 -5.62
C ARG A 181 6.85 0.15 -6.85
N ALA A 182 7.97 0.79 -7.17
CA ALA A 182 8.00 1.55 -8.40
C ALA A 182 7.92 0.61 -9.60
N ASP A 183 8.48 -0.60 -9.55
CA ASP A 183 8.53 -1.49 -10.71
C ASP A 183 7.22 -2.24 -11.02
N ILE A 184 6.11 -1.90 -10.35
CA ILE A 184 4.85 -2.61 -10.49
C ILE A 184 4.31 -2.64 -11.93
N GLY A 185 4.45 -1.54 -12.66
CA GLY A 185 4.09 -1.44 -14.07
C GLY A 185 5.12 -2.04 -15.03
N ALA A 186 6.20 -2.66 -14.53
CA ALA A 186 7.16 -3.40 -15.37
C ALA A 186 6.92 -4.92 -15.33
N GLU A 187 5.99 -5.39 -14.49
CA GLU A 187 5.70 -6.82 -14.39
C GLU A 187 4.85 -7.28 -15.59
N PRO A 188 5.36 -8.19 -16.44
CA PRO A 188 4.62 -8.63 -17.63
C PRO A 188 3.27 -9.26 -17.29
N GLU A 189 3.18 -9.94 -16.15
CA GLU A 189 1.93 -10.53 -15.66
C GLU A 189 0.91 -9.43 -15.36
N PHE A 190 1.30 -8.40 -14.59
CA PHE A 190 0.42 -7.28 -14.25
C PHE A 190 -0.03 -6.49 -15.48
N LEU A 191 0.87 -6.23 -16.43
CA LEU A 191 0.55 -5.58 -17.70
C LEU A 191 -0.29 -6.46 -18.64
N ALA A 192 -0.26 -7.79 -18.49
CA ALA A 192 -1.07 -8.70 -19.27
C ALA A 192 -2.53 -8.77 -18.78
N PHE A 193 -2.84 -8.26 -17.58
CA PHE A 193 -4.22 -8.19 -17.10
C PHE A 193 -4.97 -7.04 -17.77
N PRO A 194 -6.20 -7.28 -18.28
CA PRO A 194 -7.07 -6.22 -18.77
C PRO A 194 -7.22 -5.13 -17.69
N GLY A 195 -6.61 -3.97 -17.95
CA GLY A 195 -6.68 -2.78 -17.11
C GLY A 195 -5.60 -2.58 -16.07
N ALA A 196 -4.66 -3.51 -15.88
CA ALA A 196 -3.52 -3.39 -14.96
C ALA A 196 -3.91 -2.72 -13.62
N ILE A 197 -4.90 -3.32 -12.93
CA ILE A 197 -5.51 -2.76 -11.72
C ILE A 197 -4.72 -3.22 -10.50
N TYR A 198 -4.13 -2.28 -9.78
CA TYR A 198 -3.52 -2.51 -8.48
C TYR A 198 -4.46 -2.11 -7.36
N LYS A 199 -4.58 -2.93 -6.32
CA LYS A 199 -5.34 -2.60 -5.10
C LYS A 199 -4.48 -2.82 -3.86
N GLY A 200 -4.36 -1.78 -3.02
CA GLY A 200 -3.56 -1.85 -1.80
C GLY A 200 -4.11 -1.00 -0.66
N HIS A 201 -3.67 -1.33 0.56
CA HIS A 201 -3.95 -0.58 1.78
C HIS A 201 -2.81 0.39 2.10
N ILE A 202 -2.43 1.16 1.09
CA ILE A 202 -1.19 1.92 1.06
C ILE A 202 -1.43 3.35 1.52
N PRO A 203 -0.71 3.86 2.54
CA PRO A 203 -0.78 5.23 2.99
C PRO A 203 -0.11 6.16 1.96
N PRO A 204 -0.48 7.44 1.93
CA PRO A 204 0.21 8.43 1.12
C PRO A 204 1.54 8.78 1.82
N SER A 205 2.52 7.89 1.72
CA SER A 205 3.89 8.23 2.10
C SER A 205 4.52 9.02 0.95
N GLN A 206 5.54 9.84 1.25
CA GLN A 206 6.28 10.54 0.17
C GLN A 206 6.82 9.57 -0.88
N LYS A 207 7.21 8.35 -0.48
CA LYS A 207 7.61 7.28 -1.41
C LYS A 207 6.46 6.89 -2.33
N ASN A 208 5.28 6.60 -1.77
CA ASN A 208 4.13 6.14 -2.52
C ASN A 208 3.59 7.22 -3.48
N LEU A 209 3.54 8.48 -3.02
CA LEU A 209 3.17 9.62 -3.86
C LEU A 209 4.16 9.79 -5.02
N ARG A 210 5.48 9.72 -4.77
CA ARG A 210 6.49 9.76 -5.84
C ARG A 210 6.34 8.62 -6.83
N ILE A 211 5.97 7.42 -6.39
CA ILE A 211 5.71 6.30 -7.31
C ILE A 211 4.49 6.59 -8.19
N LEU A 212 3.41 7.15 -7.63
CA LEU A 212 2.28 7.60 -8.44
C LEU A 212 2.69 8.71 -9.42
N GLU A 213 3.61 9.60 -9.08
CA GLU A 213 4.17 10.61 -9.98
C GLU A 213 5.03 10.03 -11.11
N ILE A 214 5.72 8.91 -10.89
CA ILE A 214 6.45 8.19 -11.94
C ILE A 214 5.46 7.74 -13.03
N TYR A 215 4.30 7.24 -12.61
CA TYR A 215 3.21 6.85 -13.51
C TYR A 215 2.30 8.04 -13.84
N ARG A 216 2.84 9.11 -14.46
CA ARG A 216 2.11 10.39 -14.70
C ARG A 216 0.74 10.23 -15.36
N THR A 217 0.61 9.28 -16.28
CA THR A 217 -0.64 8.98 -17.00
C THR A 217 -1.61 8.14 -16.19
N SER A 218 -1.16 7.48 -15.12
CA SER A 218 -2.03 6.73 -14.22
C SER A 218 -2.93 7.64 -13.42
N ARG A 219 -4.14 7.14 -13.22
CA ARG A 219 -5.18 7.69 -12.35
C ARG A 219 -5.44 6.71 -11.22
N TYR A 220 -5.93 7.21 -10.09
CA TYR A 220 -6.16 6.36 -8.92
C TYR A 220 -7.45 6.67 -8.18
N LEU A 221 -8.03 5.63 -7.59
CA LEU A 221 -9.23 5.71 -6.78
C LEU A 221 -8.85 5.63 -5.30
N ILE A 222 -9.48 6.46 -4.48
CA ILE A 222 -9.38 6.41 -3.03
C ILE A 222 -10.70 5.85 -2.50
N CYS A 223 -10.69 4.60 -2.03
CA CYS A 223 -11.87 3.93 -1.52
C CYS A 223 -12.02 4.16 -0.01
N LEU A 224 -13.11 4.84 0.36
CA LEU A 224 -13.44 5.23 1.71
C LEU A 224 -14.78 4.63 2.12
N ARG A 225 -15.04 4.60 3.42
CA ARG A 225 -16.31 4.17 4.01
C ARG A 225 -16.52 4.96 5.30
N ASP A 226 -17.77 5.11 5.73
CA ASP A 226 -18.07 5.67 7.06
C ASP A 226 -17.17 4.98 8.10
N PRO A 227 -16.34 5.75 8.83
CA PRO A 227 -15.37 5.17 9.77
C PRO A 227 -16.00 4.30 10.86
N ARG A 228 -17.27 4.53 11.23
CA ARG A 228 -18.02 3.69 12.19
C ARG A 228 -18.34 2.33 11.58
N ASP A 229 -18.86 2.32 10.35
CA ASP A 229 -19.14 1.08 9.61
C ASP A 229 -17.85 0.31 9.28
N GLN A 230 -16.79 1.05 8.94
CA GLN A 230 -15.48 0.48 8.68
C GLN A 230 -14.90 -0.20 9.93
N ALA A 231 -15.00 0.44 11.10
CA ALA A 231 -14.56 -0.12 12.37
C ALA A 231 -15.26 -1.46 12.66
N VAL A 232 -16.57 -1.53 12.44
CA VAL A 232 -17.34 -2.77 12.58
C VAL A 232 -16.90 -3.84 11.57
N ALA A 233 -16.70 -3.46 10.32
CA ALA A 233 -16.28 -4.38 9.28
C ALA A 233 -14.87 -4.95 9.53
N ASP A 234 -13.98 -4.16 10.12
CA ASP A 234 -12.62 -4.59 10.48
C ASP A 234 -12.58 -5.41 11.76
N PHE A 235 -13.39 -5.04 12.76
CA PHE A 235 -13.64 -5.89 13.91
C PHE A 235 -14.15 -7.29 13.52
N CYS A 236 -15.15 -7.39 12.64
CA CYS A 236 -15.61 -8.70 12.16
C CYS A 236 -14.52 -9.47 11.40
N GLN A 237 -13.61 -8.77 10.70
CA GLN A 237 -12.47 -9.42 10.08
C GLN A 237 -11.45 -9.94 11.10
N SER A 238 -11.24 -9.23 12.21
CA SER A 238 -10.38 -9.70 13.30
C SER A 238 -10.97 -10.95 13.94
N LEU A 239 -12.30 -11.01 14.16
CA LEU A 239 -13.00 -12.22 14.62
C LEU A 239 -12.77 -13.41 13.66
N ARG A 240 -12.83 -13.18 12.35
CA ARG A 240 -12.49 -14.22 11.35
C ARG A 240 -11.05 -14.71 11.47
N ARG A 241 -10.09 -13.83 11.79
CA ARG A 241 -8.68 -14.22 11.98
C ARG A 241 -8.51 -15.05 13.25
N CYS A 242 -9.08 -14.63 14.37
CA CYS A 242 -9.09 -15.39 15.62
C CYS A 242 -9.70 -16.78 15.41
N ARG A 243 -10.81 -16.88 14.67
CA ARG A 243 -11.40 -18.17 14.29
C ARG A 243 -10.43 -19.06 13.51
N ASN A 244 -9.77 -18.52 12.48
CA ASN A 244 -8.82 -19.28 11.69
C ASN A 244 -7.60 -19.76 12.51
N ALA A 245 -7.29 -19.08 13.62
CA ALA A 245 -6.30 -19.49 14.60
C ALA A 245 -6.83 -20.47 15.67
N GLY A 246 -8.13 -20.79 15.64
CA GLY A 246 -8.78 -21.67 16.63
C GLY A 246 -9.19 -20.98 17.94
N GLU A 247 -9.06 -19.66 18.03
CA GLU A 247 -9.34 -18.87 19.25
C GLU A 247 -10.83 -18.54 19.42
N LEU A 248 -11.63 -18.66 18.35
CA LEU A 248 -13.06 -18.39 18.37
C LEU A 248 -13.86 -19.70 18.29
N VAL A 249 -14.12 -20.28 19.45
CA VAL A 249 -14.79 -21.58 19.59
C VAL A 249 -16.31 -21.45 19.44
N ASP A 250 -16.90 -20.44 20.10
CA ASP A 250 -18.35 -20.25 20.18
C ASP A 250 -18.82 -18.96 19.49
N GLU A 251 -20.12 -18.88 19.23
CA GLU A 251 -20.79 -17.66 18.77
C GLU A 251 -20.85 -16.65 19.92
N PRO A 252 -20.24 -15.45 19.79
CA PRO A 252 -20.26 -14.47 20.86
C PRO A 252 -21.67 -13.93 21.04
N THR A 253 -22.08 -13.69 22.29
CA THR A 253 -23.33 -12.97 22.57
C THR A 253 -23.26 -11.53 22.06
N ALA A 254 -24.41 -10.86 21.95
CA ALA A 254 -24.44 -9.44 21.56
C ALA A 254 -23.64 -8.56 22.53
N GLU A 255 -23.78 -8.80 23.84
CA GLU A 255 -23.02 -8.09 24.88
C GLU A 255 -21.51 -8.33 24.76
N GLU A 256 -21.09 -9.58 24.56
CA GLU A 256 -19.67 -9.91 24.39
C GLU A 256 -19.10 -9.27 23.12
N THR A 257 -19.88 -9.27 22.04
CA THR A 257 -19.52 -8.62 20.77
C THR A 257 -19.26 -7.12 21.00
N ARG A 258 -20.15 -6.43 21.71
CA ARG A 258 -20.03 -4.99 22.00
C ARG A 258 -18.85 -4.66 22.89
N ARG A 259 -18.61 -5.48 23.93
CA ARG A 259 -17.45 -5.34 24.82
C ARG A 259 -16.13 -5.48 24.05
N ARG A 260 -16.04 -6.48 23.17
CA ARG A 260 -14.84 -6.67 22.32
C ARG A 260 -14.68 -5.55 21.30
N LEU A 261 -15.77 -5.06 20.73
CA LEU A 261 -15.76 -3.93 19.81
C LEU A 261 -15.29 -2.64 20.51
N ASP A 262 -15.71 -2.39 21.75
CA ASP A 262 -15.22 -1.26 22.55
C ASP A 262 -13.70 -1.33 22.75
N ALA A 263 -13.18 -2.51 23.13
CA ALA A 263 -11.75 -2.74 23.25
C ALA A 263 -11.02 -2.55 21.90
N PHE A 264 -11.63 -2.98 20.80
CA PHE A 264 -11.09 -2.80 19.45
C PHE A 264 -11.01 -1.32 19.06
N ILE A 265 -12.04 -0.53 19.33
CA ILE A 265 -12.06 0.92 19.08
C ILE A 265 -10.94 1.62 19.89
N LYS A 266 -10.80 1.25 21.18
CA LYS A 266 -9.75 1.77 22.07
C LYS A 266 -8.33 1.32 21.69
N GLY A 267 -8.19 0.21 20.98
CA GLY A 267 -6.92 -0.40 20.60
C GLY A 267 -6.12 0.36 19.53
N GLY A 268 -6.61 1.52 19.06
CA GLY A 268 -5.90 2.38 18.11
C GLY A 268 -6.21 2.13 16.63
N THR A 269 -6.83 1.00 16.28
CA THR A 269 -7.15 0.67 14.87
C THR A 269 -8.06 1.71 14.20
N VAL A 270 -9.03 2.26 14.95
CA VAL A 270 -9.88 3.36 14.44
C VAL A 270 -9.06 4.62 14.19
N PHE A 271 -8.15 4.97 15.09
CA PHE A 271 -7.27 6.13 14.92
C PHE A 271 -6.36 5.98 13.69
N GLU A 272 -5.78 4.79 13.48
CA GLU A 272 -4.96 4.49 12.30
C GLU A 272 -5.76 4.62 10.99
N ALA A 273 -7.01 4.15 10.99
CA ALA A 273 -7.92 4.30 9.86
C ALA A 273 -8.24 5.77 9.57
N LEU A 274 -8.59 6.55 10.60
CA LEU A 274 -8.85 7.99 10.46
C LEU A 274 -7.62 8.72 9.93
N HIS A 275 -6.44 8.41 10.46
CA HIS A 275 -5.16 8.95 9.98
C HIS A 275 -4.91 8.61 8.50
N PHE A 276 -5.15 7.36 8.09
CA PHE A 276 -5.05 6.94 6.69
C PHE A 276 -5.97 7.76 5.79
N VAL A 277 -7.24 7.90 6.16
CA VAL A 277 -8.25 8.62 5.38
C VAL A 277 -7.90 10.11 5.29
N GLY A 278 -7.69 10.75 6.43
CA GLY A 278 -7.38 12.18 6.51
C GLY A 278 -6.15 12.55 5.69
N LYS A 279 -5.09 11.72 5.76
CA LYS A 279 -3.87 11.96 5.01
C LYS A 279 -4.06 11.79 3.49
N TRP A 280 -4.82 10.79 3.05
CA TRP A 280 -5.14 10.63 1.62
C TRP A 280 -5.97 11.78 1.08
N LEU A 281 -6.95 12.26 1.85
CA LEU A 281 -7.72 13.43 1.47
C LEU A 281 -6.82 14.67 1.36
N ALA A 282 -5.90 14.89 2.30
CA ALA A 282 -5.01 16.05 2.27
C ALA A 282 -3.94 16.01 1.16
N GLU A 283 -3.38 14.83 0.86
CA GLU A 283 -2.18 14.71 0.01
C GLU A 283 -2.45 14.24 -1.43
N ARG A 284 -3.70 13.85 -1.75
CA ARG A 284 -4.04 13.43 -3.12
C ARG A 284 -3.91 14.58 -4.12
N ASP A 285 -3.65 14.20 -5.36
CA ASP A 285 -3.81 15.06 -6.52
C ASP A 285 -5.24 14.93 -7.06
N PRO A 286 -6.11 15.95 -6.90
CA PRO A 286 -7.51 15.87 -7.31
C PRO A 286 -7.69 15.81 -8.84
N THR A 287 -6.68 16.18 -9.63
CA THR A 287 -6.74 16.08 -11.10
C THR A 287 -6.47 14.65 -11.60
N ARG A 288 -5.90 13.80 -10.73
CA ARG A 288 -5.51 12.42 -11.05
C ARG A 288 -6.23 11.38 -10.20
N SER A 289 -7.09 11.82 -9.28
CA SER A 289 -7.75 10.94 -8.33
C SER A 289 -9.23 11.19 -8.20
N LEU A 290 -9.96 10.13 -7.84
CA LEU A 290 -11.36 10.19 -7.47
C LEU A 290 -11.56 9.54 -6.10
N VAL A 291 -12.24 10.25 -5.20
CA VAL A 291 -12.68 9.69 -3.93
C VAL A 291 -13.98 8.94 -4.17
N VAL A 292 -14.01 7.66 -3.80
CA VAL A 292 -15.19 6.80 -3.91
C VAL A 292 -15.55 6.31 -2.51
N THR A 293 -16.64 6.85 -1.95
CA THR A 293 -17.22 6.34 -0.71
C THR A 293 -18.02 5.07 -0.99
N TYR A 294 -17.95 4.11 -0.08
CA TYR A 294 -18.76 2.89 -0.11
C TYR A 294 -20.25 3.23 -0.21
N GLU A 295 -20.68 4.26 0.50
CA GLU A 295 -22.06 4.72 0.57
C GLU A 295 -22.59 5.13 -0.81
N ASN A 296 -21.87 5.97 -1.54
CA ASN A 296 -22.22 6.34 -2.92
C ASN A 296 -22.14 5.15 -3.88
N LEU A 297 -21.14 4.28 -3.74
CA LEU A 297 -21.03 3.09 -4.60
C LEU A 297 -22.24 2.15 -4.46
N ILE A 298 -22.82 2.06 -3.27
CA ILE A 298 -24.00 1.22 -3.01
C ILE A 298 -25.31 1.95 -3.34
N SER A 299 -25.44 3.23 -3.00
CA SER A 299 -26.69 4.00 -3.14
C SER A 299 -26.90 4.57 -4.54
N GLU A 300 -25.82 4.96 -5.22
CA GLU A 300 -25.82 5.55 -6.56
C GLU A 300 -24.78 4.84 -7.45
N PRO A 301 -24.91 3.53 -7.67
CA PRO A 301 -23.88 2.74 -8.34
C PRO A 301 -23.58 3.25 -9.75
N ILE A 302 -24.60 3.52 -10.56
CA ILE A 302 -24.39 3.90 -11.97
C ILE A 302 -23.71 5.27 -12.08
N ALA A 303 -24.10 6.24 -11.25
CA ALA A 303 -23.44 7.54 -11.21
C ALA A 303 -21.97 7.40 -10.76
N THR A 304 -21.71 6.59 -9.73
CA THR A 304 -20.36 6.31 -9.24
C THR A 304 -19.50 5.63 -10.31
N LEU A 305 -20.03 4.61 -11.00
CA LEU A 305 -19.32 3.90 -12.08
C LEU A 305 -19.05 4.81 -13.28
N ARG A 306 -19.97 5.74 -13.58
CA ARG A 306 -19.77 6.74 -14.65
C ARG A 306 -18.59 7.66 -14.33
N ASN A 307 -18.52 8.19 -13.10
CA ASN A 307 -17.41 9.03 -12.67
C ASN A 307 -16.06 8.27 -12.71
N ILE A 308 -16.08 6.97 -12.38
CA ILE A 308 -14.89 6.12 -12.50
C ILE A 308 -14.48 5.93 -13.96
N ALA A 309 -15.44 5.67 -14.86
CA ALA A 309 -15.17 5.55 -16.29
C ALA A 309 -14.61 6.86 -16.86
N GLU A 310 -15.18 8.00 -16.49
CA GLU A 310 -14.71 9.33 -16.87
C GLU A 310 -13.28 9.60 -16.39
N LEU A 311 -12.95 9.28 -15.13
CA LEU A 311 -11.58 9.41 -14.60
C LEU A 311 -10.57 8.66 -15.47
N TYR A 312 -10.94 7.47 -15.96
CA TYR A 312 -10.10 6.62 -16.79
C TYR A 312 -10.24 6.89 -18.30
N GLU A 313 -10.98 7.94 -18.68
CA GLU A 313 -11.20 8.33 -20.08
C GLU A 313 -11.84 7.17 -20.90
N ILE A 314 -12.74 6.42 -20.27
CA ILE A 314 -13.48 5.29 -20.86
C ILE A 314 -14.93 5.73 -21.15
N GLU A 315 -15.35 5.61 -22.41
CA GLU A 315 -16.71 5.91 -22.83
C GLU A 315 -17.57 4.64 -22.83
N LEU A 316 -18.41 4.49 -21.80
CA LEU A 316 -19.41 3.42 -21.73
C LEU A 316 -20.80 4.00 -21.52
N PRO A 317 -21.83 3.51 -22.25
CA PRO A 317 -23.20 3.90 -21.99
C PRO A 317 -23.67 3.37 -20.63
N ASP A 318 -24.62 4.06 -20.01
CA ASP A 318 -25.21 3.65 -18.73
C ASP A 318 -25.71 2.21 -18.71
N SER A 319 -26.19 1.69 -19.84
CA SER A 319 -26.59 0.28 -19.98
C SER A 319 -25.45 -0.71 -19.76
N SER A 320 -24.23 -0.35 -20.18
CA SER A 320 -23.03 -1.16 -19.94
C SER A 320 -22.60 -1.07 -18.47
N LEU A 321 -22.63 0.13 -17.89
CA LEU A 321 -22.34 0.32 -16.47
C LEU A 321 -23.35 -0.43 -15.58
N GLN A 322 -24.61 -0.49 -15.99
CA GLN A 322 -25.65 -1.28 -15.34
C GLN A 322 -25.32 -2.78 -15.39
N GLN A 323 -24.87 -3.30 -16.53
CA GLN A 323 -24.41 -4.70 -16.63
C GLN A 323 -23.21 -4.99 -15.72
N VAL A 324 -22.24 -4.07 -15.65
CA VAL A 324 -21.12 -4.19 -14.69
C VAL A 324 -21.64 -4.28 -13.27
N TRP A 325 -22.53 -3.36 -12.87
CA TRP A 325 -23.09 -3.34 -11.52
C TRP A 325 -23.88 -4.61 -11.20
N GLU A 326 -24.78 -5.06 -12.07
CA GLU A 326 -25.56 -6.29 -11.86
C GLU A 326 -24.67 -7.52 -11.71
N PHE A 327 -23.58 -7.56 -12.47
CA PHE A 327 -22.62 -8.65 -12.41
C PHE A 327 -21.83 -8.70 -11.09
N VAL A 328 -21.39 -7.55 -10.58
CA VAL A 328 -20.55 -7.45 -9.37
C VAL A 328 -21.33 -7.25 -8.08
N SER A 329 -22.57 -6.78 -8.18
CA SER A 329 -23.32 -6.28 -7.03
C SER A 329 -23.52 -7.38 -5.99
N PRO A 330 -23.23 -7.09 -4.71
CA PRO A 330 -23.45 -8.01 -3.61
C PRO A 330 -24.95 -8.30 -3.35
N THR A 331 -25.87 -7.68 -4.10
CA THR A 331 -27.32 -7.92 -4.04
C THR A 331 -27.75 -9.20 -4.76
N THR A 332 -26.89 -9.82 -5.58
CA THR A 332 -27.17 -11.13 -6.17
C THR A 332 -27.08 -12.22 -5.10
N ASP A 333 -28.20 -12.44 -4.37
CA ASP A 333 -28.62 -13.53 -3.46
C ASP A 333 -27.60 -14.33 -2.61
N ARG A 334 -26.41 -14.65 -3.11
CA ARG A 334 -25.37 -15.47 -2.49
C ARG A 334 -24.75 -14.91 -1.21
N ARG A 335 -24.98 -13.63 -0.85
CA ARG A 335 -24.39 -13.01 0.37
C ARG A 335 -25.40 -12.43 1.37
N ARG A 336 -26.69 -12.34 1.03
CA ARG A 336 -27.68 -11.58 1.82
C ARG A 336 -28.56 -12.40 2.76
N GLY A 337 -28.38 -13.72 2.81
CA GLY A 337 -28.75 -14.48 4.01
C GLY A 337 -30.06 -15.26 3.98
N ALA A 338 -30.27 -16.09 2.96
CA ALA A 338 -31.22 -17.19 3.10
C ALA A 338 -30.66 -18.33 3.98
N ASP A 339 -29.34 -18.59 3.95
CA ASP A 339 -28.68 -19.61 4.78
C ASP A 339 -27.36 -19.09 5.34
N ARG A 340 -27.40 -18.28 6.40
CA ARG A 340 -26.18 -17.99 7.16
C ARG A 340 -25.77 -19.25 7.91
N THR A 341 -24.65 -19.82 7.49
CA THR A 341 -24.03 -20.94 8.20
C THR A 341 -23.79 -20.55 9.66
N ALA A 342 -23.72 -21.53 10.56
CA ALA A 342 -23.29 -21.26 11.94
C ALA A 342 -21.93 -20.56 11.98
N GLU A 343 -21.08 -20.79 10.98
CA GLU A 343 -19.78 -20.12 10.84
C GLU A 343 -19.92 -18.62 10.54
N ASP A 344 -20.87 -18.22 9.69
CA ASP A 344 -21.10 -16.81 9.37
C ASP A 344 -21.57 -16.03 10.59
N ARG A 345 -22.37 -16.65 11.47
CA ARG A 345 -22.85 -16.02 12.71
C ARG A 345 -21.72 -15.76 13.70
N ARG A 346 -20.70 -16.62 13.76
CA ARG A 346 -19.50 -16.39 14.60
C ARG A 346 -18.69 -15.18 14.14
N ILE A 347 -18.63 -14.94 12.82
CA ILE A 347 -17.86 -13.83 12.24
C ILE A 347 -18.68 -12.53 12.23
N TYR A 348 -19.98 -12.65 12.01
CA TYR A 348 -20.93 -11.55 11.81
C TYR A 348 -22.12 -11.65 12.79
N PRO A 349 -21.86 -11.58 14.11
CA PRO A 349 -22.84 -11.92 15.14
C PRO A 349 -24.08 -11.01 15.14
N LEU A 350 -23.96 -9.77 14.65
CA LEU A 350 -25.05 -8.80 14.67
C LEU A 350 -25.54 -8.38 13.27
N GLY A 351 -25.01 -8.99 12.21
CA GLY A 351 -25.37 -8.61 10.84
C GLY A 351 -24.21 -8.64 9.87
N TRP A 352 -24.52 -8.72 8.58
CA TRP A 352 -23.50 -8.63 7.54
C TRP A 352 -23.00 -7.18 7.47
N THR A 353 -21.69 -6.98 7.55
CA THR A 353 -21.01 -5.69 7.47
C THR A 353 -20.93 -5.07 6.09
N GLY A 354 -21.69 -5.55 5.11
CA GLY A 354 -21.88 -4.92 3.79
C GLY A 354 -23.11 -4.03 3.69
N GLU A 355 -23.80 -3.78 4.80
CA GLU A 355 -24.90 -2.81 4.87
C GLU A 355 -24.35 -1.42 5.21
N ILE A 356 -24.95 -0.36 4.64
CA ILE A 356 -24.71 1.03 5.08
C ILE A 356 -25.39 1.22 6.43
N GLY A 357 -24.69 1.84 7.38
CA GLY A 357 -25.19 2.08 8.73
C GLY A 357 -25.18 0.83 9.60
N ILE A 358 -24.38 -0.19 9.27
CA ILE A 358 -24.28 -1.42 10.06
C ILE A 358 -23.80 -1.14 11.49
N HIS A 359 -23.05 -0.05 11.71
CA HIS A 359 -22.65 0.37 13.06
C HIS A 359 -23.84 0.52 14.01
N LYS A 360 -25.04 0.88 13.53
CA LYS A 360 -26.24 1.01 14.37
C LYS A 360 -26.71 -0.32 14.97
N LYS A 361 -26.33 -1.45 14.40
CA LYS A 361 -26.61 -2.79 14.97
C LYS A 361 -25.54 -3.22 15.97
N TYR A 362 -24.30 -2.77 15.76
CA TYR A 362 -23.14 -3.20 16.51
C TYR A 362 -22.83 -2.30 17.70
N PHE A 363 -23.01 -0.98 17.57
CA PHE A 363 -22.73 -0.03 18.64
C PHE A 363 -23.90 -0.02 19.63
N ASP A 364 -23.58 -0.10 20.92
CA ASP A 364 -24.42 0.50 21.95
C ASP A 364 -23.93 1.94 22.26
N ASP A 365 -24.57 2.58 23.24
CA ASP A 365 -24.21 3.93 23.69
C ASP A 365 -22.74 4.00 24.15
N THR A 366 -22.21 2.94 24.77
CA THR A 366 -20.80 2.91 25.21
C THR A 366 -19.85 2.88 24.02
N ASN A 367 -20.11 2.04 23.02
CA ASN A 367 -19.31 2.00 21.80
C ASN A 367 -19.35 3.32 21.05
N ALA A 368 -20.54 3.93 20.93
CA ALA A 368 -20.72 5.23 20.28
C ALA A 368 -19.92 6.31 21.01
N GLU A 369 -20.06 6.45 22.33
CA GLU A 369 -19.28 7.41 23.12
C GLU A 369 -17.76 7.19 23.03
N THR A 370 -17.32 5.92 23.06
CA THR A 370 -15.90 5.59 22.90
C THR A 370 -15.39 6.01 21.52
N PHE A 371 -16.15 5.73 20.46
CA PHE A 371 -15.81 6.13 19.10
C PHE A 371 -15.70 7.66 19.00
N GLU A 372 -16.69 8.39 19.51
CA GLU A 372 -16.69 9.85 19.51
C GLU A 372 -15.47 10.43 20.24
N LYS A 373 -15.07 9.85 21.38
CA LYS A 373 -13.85 10.27 22.09
C LYS A 373 -12.59 10.04 21.26
N VAL A 374 -12.49 8.92 20.54
CA VAL A 374 -11.35 8.65 19.63
C VAL A 374 -11.35 9.63 18.47
N PHE A 375 -12.51 9.88 17.85
CA PHE A 375 -12.63 10.80 16.72
C PHE A 375 -12.31 12.24 17.14
N ALA A 376 -12.86 12.72 18.27
CA ALA A 376 -12.55 14.03 18.82
C ALA A 376 -11.06 14.18 19.16
N GLY A 377 -10.44 13.13 19.70
CA GLY A 377 -8.99 13.09 19.94
C GLY A 377 -8.18 13.19 18.65
N PHE A 378 -8.62 12.51 17.58
CA PHE A 378 -8.01 12.61 16.25
C PHE A 378 -8.17 14.01 15.64
N ASP A 379 -9.38 14.57 15.68
CA ASP A 379 -9.73 15.90 15.16
C ASP A 379 -8.92 17.00 15.88
N ALA A 380 -8.71 16.86 17.19
CA ALA A 380 -7.88 17.78 17.96
C ALA A 380 -6.36 17.62 17.70
N ALA A 381 -5.90 16.42 17.34
CA ALA A 381 -4.48 16.11 17.21
C ALA A 381 -3.90 16.40 15.82
N GLY A 382 -4.73 16.54 14.79
CA GLY A 382 -4.24 16.65 13.41
C GLY A 382 -5.09 17.57 12.52
N PRO A 383 -4.52 18.07 11.42
CA PRO A 383 -5.20 19.04 10.55
C PRO A 383 -6.30 18.41 9.67
N TRP A 384 -6.57 17.11 9.80
CA TRP A 384 -7.35 16.35 8.81
C TRP A 384 -8.79 16.05 9.21
N GLY A 385 -9.22 16.31 10.45
CA GLY A 385 -10.58 15.98 10.87
C GLY A 385 -11.65 16.75 10.08
N GLY A 386 -11.38 17.99 9.69
CA GLY A 386 -12.26 18.79 8.83
C GLY A 386 -12.53 18.15 7.47
N GLU A 387 -11.53 17.52 6.84
CA GLU A 387 -11.69 16.81 5.56
C GLU A 387 -12.60 15.58 5.70
N ILE A 388 -12.52 14.87 6.84
CA ILE A 388 -13.37 13.71 7.11
C ILE A 388 -14.81 14.15 7.38
N ARG A 389 -15.03 15.22 8.17
CA ARG A 389 -16.37 15.77 8.43
C ARG A 389 -17.04 16.31 7.16
N ALA A 390 -16.26 16.89 6.25
CA ALA A 390 -16.78 17.33 4.95
C ALA A 390 -17.34 16.15 4.14
N LEU A 391 -16.75 14.96 4.28
CA LEU A 391 -17.21 13.75 3.62
C LEU A 391 -18.33 13.02 4.38
N TYR A 392 -18.32 13.08 5.72
CA TYR A 392 -19.31 12.46 6.60
C TYR A 392 -19.81 13.49 7.63
N PRO A 393 -20.80 14.33 7.28
CA PRO A 393 -21.26 15.42 8.15
C PRO A 393 -21.92 14.97 9.46
N ASP A 394 -22.33 13.70 9.53
CA ASP A 394 -22.93 13.09 10.72
C ASP A 394 -21.90 12.46 11.69
N LEU A 395 -20.60 12.71 11.46
CA LEU A 395 -19.50 12.51 12.43
C LEU A 395 -19.17 13.84 13.09
#